data_AF-A0A7X1PFK1-F1
#
_entry.id   AF-A0A7X1PFK1-F1
#
_cell.length_a   1.000
_cell.length_b   1.000
_cell.length_c   1.000
_cell.angle_alpha   90.00
_cell.angle_beta   90.00
_cell.angle_gamma   90.00
#
_symmetry.space_group_name_H-M   'P 1'
#
loop_
_entity.id
_entity.type
_entity.pdbx_description
1 polymer ?
#
loop_
_entity_poly.entity_id
_entity_poly.type
_entity_poly.pdbx_seq_one_letter_code
_entity_poly.pdbx_strand_id
1 'polypeptide(L)'
;MNEAPNQTVHDPVCHMDIDITAAAGRSDHDGKTYYFCSPGCKQDFDADPEGILQAEAEYDHSQPSEMMSSMEPQAEAAAASQPRRPWWRFWS
;
A
#
# COMPACT_ATOMS: atom_id res chain seq x y z
N MET A 1 -26.69 25.90 15.20
CA MET A 1 -26.85 24.52 14.70
C MET A 1 -25.47 23.89 14.75
N ASN A 2 -25.27 22.87 15.59
CA ASN A 2 -23.99 22.17 15.63
C ASN A 2 -23.99 21.16 14.48
N GLU A 3 -23.20 21.42 13.44
CA GLU A 3 -22.92 20.45 12.38
C GLU A 3 -22.22 19.25 13.03
N ALA A 4 -22.80 18.05 12.87
CA ALA A 4 -22.11 16.82 13.22
C ALA A 4 -20.88 16.70 12.31
N PRO A 5 -19.69 16.37 12.84
CA PRO A 5 -18.50 16.25 12.01
C PRO A 5 -18.75 15.21 10.92
N ASN A 6 -18.72 15.65 9.67
CA ASN A 6 -18.78 14.76 8.52
C ASN A 6 -17.46 13.99 8.45
N GLN A 7 -17.46 12.77 9.00
CA GLN A 7 -16.33 11.87 8.91
C GLN A 7 -16.39 11.16 7.57
N THR A 8 -15.50 11.59 6.68
CA THR A 8 -15.21 10.95 5.41
C THR A 8 -14.11 9.91 5.59
N VAL A 9 -14.27 8.76 4.96
CA VAL A 9 -13.35 7.62 4.96
C VAL A 9 -13.06 7.21 3.53
N HIS A 10 -11.87 6.71 3.28
CA HIS A 10 -11.46 6.25 1.97
C HIS A 10 -11.89 4.79 1.75
N ASP A 11 -12.50 4.50 0.61
CA ASP A 11 -12.84 3.13 0.21
C ASP A 11 -11.61 2.46 -0.45
N PRO A 12 -11.10 1.35 0.09
CA PRO A 12 -9.87 0.71 -0.38
C PRO A 12 -9.99 -0.01 -1.72
N VAL A 13 -11.21 -0.22 -2.21
CA VAL A 13 -11.43 -0.91 -3.48
C VAL A 13 -11.48 0.08 -4.63
N CYS A 14 -12.15 1.22 -4.43
CA CYS A 14 -12.37 2.21 -5.49
C CYS A 14 -11.62 3.53 -5.30
N HIS A 15 -10.94 3.69 -4.17
CA HIS A 15 -10.16 4.88 -3.79
C HIS A 15 -10.99 6.18 -3.80
N MET A 16 -12.25 6.10 -3.40
CA MET A 16 -13.14 7.26 -3.28
C MET A 16 -13.41 7.59 -1.83
N ASP A 17 -13.45 8.88 -1.51
CA ASP A 17 -13.89 9.37 -0.20
C ASP A 17 -15.41 9.26 -0.06
N ILE A 18 -15.86 8.63 1.01
CA ILE A 18 -17.28 8.45 1.34
C ILE A 18 -17.57 8.85 2.78
N ASP A 19 -18.76 9.39 3.03
CA ASP A 19 -19.24 9.62 4.39
C ASP A 19 -19.51 8.29 5.11
N ILE A 20 -19.03 8.12 6.35
CA ILE A 20 -19.34 6.93 7.16
C ILE A 20 -20.84 6.72 7.38
N THR A 21 -21.62 7.81 7.35
CA THR A 21 -23.07 7.80 7.53
C THR A 21 -23.82 7.41 6.25
N ALA A 22 -23.18 7.58 5.09
CA ALA A 22 -23.72 7.23 3.78
C ALA A 22 -23.14 5.91 3.22
N ALA A 23 -22.22 5.27 3.93
CA ALA A 23 -21.59 4.02 3.52
C ALA A 23 -22.65 2.92 3.27
N ALA A 24 -22.59 2.30 2.08
CA ALA A 24 -23.51 1.23 1.70
C ALA A 24 -23.12 -0.11 2.34
N GLY A 25 -21.86 -0.27 2.73
CA GLY A 25 -21.34 -1.47 3.37
C GLY A 25 -20.21 -1.17 4.33
N ARG A 26 -19.97 -2.11 5.25
CA ARG A 26 -18.79 -2.12 6.12
C ARG A 26 -18.31 -3.54 6.38
N SER A 27 -17.01 -3.70 6.64
CA SER A 27 -16.40 -4.97 7.05
C SER A 27 -15.36 -4.71 8.14
N ASP A 28 -15.23 -5.65 9.07
CA ASP A 28 -14.31 -5.55 10.19
C ASP A 28 -13.12 -6.48 9.92
N HIS A 29 -11.93 -5.92 9.75
CA HIS A 29 -10.70 -6.66 9.41
C HIS A 29 -9.53 -6.15 10.27
N ASP A 30 -8.74 -7.05 10.85
CA ASP A 30 -7.61 -6.72 11.74
C ASP A 30 -7.97 -5.77 12.90
N GLY A 31 -9.22 -5.84 13.39
CA GLY A 31 -9.73 -4.94 14.45
C GLY A 31 -10.02 -3.50 13.98
N LYS A 32 -10.00 -3.25 12.67
CA LYS A 32 -10.39 -1.98 12.05
C LYS A 32 -11.69 -2.16 11.26
N THR A 33 -12.58 -1.17 11.32
CA THR A 33 -13.81 -1.15 10.51
C THR A 33 -13.56 -0.38 9.22
N TYR A 34 -13.70 -1.06 8.09
CA TYR A 34 -13.62 -0.50 6.75
C TYR A 34 -15.02 -0.23 6.21
N TYR A 35 -15.17 0.85 5.43
CA TYR A 35 -16.44 1.29 4.87
C TYR A 35 -16.35 1.32 3.35
N PHE A 36 -17.47 1.00 2.69
CA PHE A 36 -17.53 0.82 1.24
C PHE A 36 -18.65 1.65 0.63
N CYS A 37 -18.38 2.22 -0.54
CA CYS A 37 -19.32 3.05 -1.28
C CYS A 37 -20.50 2.24 -1.82
N SER A 38 -20.28 0.94 -2.05
CA SER A 38 -21.26 0.03 -2.64
C SER A 38 -21.13 -1.37 -2.03
N PRO A 39 -22.19 -2.19 -2.09
CA PRO A 39 -22.12 -3.59 -1.69
C PRO A 39 -21.13 -4.40 -2.56
N GLY A 40 -20.89 -3.99 -3.81
CA GLY A 40 -19.89 -4.61 -4.68
C GLY A 40 -18.48 -4.46 -4.11
N CYS A 41 -18.09 -3.23 -3.76
CA CYS A 41 -16.79 -2.96 -3.12
C CYS A 41 -16.61 -3.77 -1.83
N LYS A 42 -17.65 -3.92 -1.01
CA LYS A 42 -17.60 -4.81 0.16
C LYS A 42 -17.28 -6.26 -0.25
N GLN A 43 -17.95 -6.79 -1.27
CA GLN A 43 -17.75 -8.18 -1.71
C GLN A 43 -16.34 -8.41 -2.26
N ASP A 44 -15.81 -7.45 -3.02
CA ASP A 44 -14.43 -7.49 -3.52
C ASP A 44 -13.42 -7.49 -2.37
N PHE A 45 -13.64 -6.63 -1.36
CA PHE A 45 -12.83 -6.61 -0.15
C PHE A 45 -12.93 -7.90 0.67
N ASP A 46 -14.13 -8.45 0.87
CA ASP A 46 -14.31 -9.71 1.60
C ASP A 46 -13.70 -10.92 0.85
N ALA A 47 -13.51 -10.81 -0.48
CA ALA A 47 -12.90 -11.87 -1.29
C ALA A 47 -11.37 -11.93 -1.12
N ASP A 48 -10.70 -10.77 -1.04
CA ASP A 48 -9.24 -10.68 -0.85
C ASP A 48 -8.85 -9.44 -0.03
N PRO A 49 -9.12 -9.43 1.29
CA PRO A 49 -8.92 -8.24 2.11
C PRO A 49 -7.44 -7.89 2.25
N GLU A 50 -6.55 -8.89 2.37
CA GLU A 50 -5.12 -8.65 2.52
C GLU A 50 -4.50 -8.01 1.27
N GLY A 51 -4.84 -8.49 0.07
CA GLY A 51 -4.33 -7.92 -1.18
C GLY A 51 -4.87 -6.53 -1.46
N ILE A 52 -6.14 -6.26 -1.14
CA ILE A 52 -6.71 -4.91 -1.24
C ILE A 52 -6.03 -3.94 -0.25
N LEU A 53 -5.81 -4.35 1.00
CA LEU A 53 -5.12 -3.52 2.00
C LEU A 53 -3.63 -3.31 1.68
N GLN A 54 -2.98 -4.31 1.09
CA GLN A 54 -1.62 -4.17 0.61
C GLN A 54 -1.56 -3.22 -0.58
N ALA A 55 -2.46 -3.36 -1.55
CA ALA A 55 -2.56 -2.45 -2.68
C ALA A 55 -2.84 -1.01 -2.23
N GLU A 56 -3.70 -0.82 -1.21
CA GLU A 56 -3.96 0.49 -0.62
C GLU A 56 -2.74 1.06 0.10
N ALA A 57 -1.95 0.23 0.79
CA ALA A 57 -0.69 0.64 1.38
C ALA A 57 0.37 1.01 0.31
N GLU A 58 0.31 0.40 -0.87
CA GLU A 58 1.13 0.73 -2.02
C GLU A 58 0.61 1.96 -2.81
N TYR A 59 -0.71 2.21 -2.77
CA TYR A 59 -1.38 3.32 -3.45
C TYR A 59 -1.19 4.62 -2.66
N ASP A 60 0.03 5.13 -2.78
CA ASP A 60 0.54 6.26 -2.04
C ASP A 60 -0.37 7.51 -2.07
N HIS A 61 -0.85 7.93 -0.90
CA HIS A 61 -1.26 9.31 -0.65
C HIS A 61 -0.33 10.07 0.29
N SER A 62 0.80 9.48 0.70
CA SER A 62 2.06 10.14 1.10
C SER A 62 3.07 9.08 1.57
N GLN A 63 4.16 8.90 0.82
CA GLN A 63 5.20 7.88 1.03
C GLN A 63 5.57 7.58 2.49
N PRO A 64 5.90 6.30 2.75
CA PRO A 64 7.18 6.01 3.40
C PRO A 64 8.04 5.15 2.47
N SER A 65 8.89 5.79 1.66
CA SER A 65 10.06 5.15 1.04
C SER A 65 11.14 4.71 2.05
N GLU A 66 10.80 4.55 3.33
CA GLU A 66 11.71 4.10 4.37
C GLU A 66 11.70 2.58 4.62
N MET A 67 10.92 1.77 3.88
CA MET A 67 10.98 0.31 4.01
C MET A 67 11.27 -0.45 2.71
N MET A 68 12.16 0.11 1.88
CA MET A 68 13.04 -0.72 1.06
C MET A 68 14.50 -0.33 1.29
N SER A 69 14.97 -0.39 2.55
CA SER A 69 16.42 -0.51 2.82
C SER A 69 16.78 -0.91 4.28
N SER A 70 15.97 -1.75 4.94
CA SER A 70 16.47 -2.58 6.06
C SER A 70 16.97 -3.94 5.56
N MET A 71 17.80 -3.91 4.52
CA MET A 71 18.66 -5.05 4.15
C MET A 71 20.13 -4.66 4.38
N GLU A 72 20.47 -4.34 5.63
CA GLU A 72 21.80 -4.62 6.18
C GLU A 72 21.59 -5.62 7.32
N PRO A 73 22.27 -6.78 7.28
CA PRO A 73 23.67 -6.78 7.72
C PRO A 73 24.56 -7.81 7.02
N GLN A 74 25.71 -7.44 6.44
CA GLN A 74 26.86 -8.36 6.32
C GLN A 74 28.19 -7.60 6.40
N ALA A 75 28.64 -7.39 7.63
CA ALA A 75 30.06 -7.22 7.91
C ALA A 75 30.75 -8.58 7.68
N GLU A 76 31.54 -8.69 6.60
CA GLU A 76 32.68 -9.61 6.55
C GLU A 76 33.68 -9.13 5.47
N ALA A 77 34.91 -8.93 5.92
CA ALA A 77 36.02 -8.34 5.17
C ALA A 77 36.54 -9.25 4.04
N ALA A 78 36.93 -8.66 2.91
CA ALA A 78 38.26 -8.83 2.27
C ALA A 78 38.30 -8.31 0.81
N ALA A 79 39.24 -7.37 0.59
CA ALA A 79 40.17 -7.29 -0.54
C ALA A 79 39.70 -7.14 -2.01
N ALA A 80 40.25 -6.09 -2.61
CA ALA A 80 40.79 -6.00 -3.98
C ALA A 80 39.90 -5.45 -5.11
N SER A 81 40.25 -4.21 -5.47
CA SER A 81 40.14 -3.56 -6.77
C SER A 81 40.04 -4.52 -7.97
N GLN A 82 38.93 -4.41 -8.72
CA GLN A 82 38.94 -4.78 -10.13
C GLN A 82 38.44 -3.59 -10.96
N PRO A 83 39.25 -3.09 -11.92
CA PRO A 83 38.82 -2.03 -12.82
C PRO A 83 37.74 -2.56 -13.77
N ARG A 84 36.67 -1.78 -13.92
CA ARG A 84 35.55 -2.07 -14.81
C ARG A 84 36.10 -2.25 -16.24
N ARG A 85 36.07 -3.48 -16.74
CA ARG A 85 36.59 -3.80 -18.08
C ARG A 85 35.64 -3.21 -19.13
N PRO A 86 36.15 -2.50 -20.14
CA PRO A 86 35.30 -1.85 -21.11
C PRO A 86 34.72 -2.83 -22.15
N TRP A 87 33.55 -2.44 -22.65
CA TRP A 87 32.56 -3.25 -23.38
C TRP A 87 32.97 -3.70 -24.80
N TRP A 88 34.07 -3.23 -25.35
CA TRP A 88 34.51 -3.52 -26.74
C TRP A 88 35.26 -4.86 -26.93
N ARG A 89 35.22 -5.78 -25.97
CA ARG A 89 35.91 -7.10 -26.05
C ARG A 89 35.00 -8.30 -26.37
N PHE A 90 33.74 -8.08 -26.75
CA PHE A 90 32.76 -9.16 -26.98
C PHE A 90 32.16 -9.24 -28.39
N TRP A 91 32.73 -8.57 -29.40
CA TRP A 91 32.32 -8.77 -30.78
C TRP A 91 33.54 -9.07 -31.66
N SER A 92 33.73 -10.35 -31.94
CA SER A 92 34.56 -10.89 -33.02
C SER A 92 34.03 -12.25 -33.43
#